data_AF-A0A6I9NBW6-F1
#
_entry.id   AF-A0A6I9NBW6-F1
#
_cell.length_a   1.000
_cell.length_b   1.000
_cell.length_c   1.000
_cell.angle_alpha   90.00
_cell.angle_beta   90.00
_cell.angle_gamma   90.00
#
_symmetry.space_group_name_H-M   'P 1'
#
loop_
_entity.id
_entity.type
_entity.pdbx_description
1 polymer ?
#
loop_
_entity_poly.entity_id
_entity_poly.type
_entity_poly.pdbx_seq_one_letter_code
_entity_poly.pdbx_strand_id
1 'polypeptide(L)'
;MDTKELLEALLTRLGRLVGAEVAASPSSWSRALFWLYHKMERLDWTIRFHLKPVWEDHFKNEVPASLLTVCDLPEQDWSGVDLPQYGQGTGLLAWMECCCASDSLRTTMLSCLSLDQRRADHVGMFSKGLLVAVTQTLPWCSVSQWGRLLGVLRELITSARLYVPFSLEYVEYLPLLDLRRFSCELRLSVLLLRVLQLLCGSSCSDWLSAEGWGHVGRLYAHAVREVMNSVRAKLPLPASAPLTISTHPKMSKSPLKSKESHMEEEGETAPCQEVLFVLSQLFCHVQHIQVRVTHSCHGEVWILIGWEVELKIKELGLMSVAPTTDVFF
;
A
#
# COMPACT_ATOMS: atom_id res chain seq x y z
N MET A 1 -16.38 -1.97 11.98
CA MET A 1 -15.57 -0.75 12.17
C MET A 1 -14.67 -1.00 13.36
N ASP A 2 -13.37 -0.79 13.19
CA ASP A 2 -12.40 -1.01 14.27
C ASP A 2 -12.64 0.03 15.40
N THR A 3 -12.53 -0.37 16.67
CA THR A 3 -12.78 0.53 17.81
C THR A 3 -11.89 1.77 17.75
N LYS A 4 -10.65 1.62 17.26
CA LYS A 4 -9.72 2.72 17.07
C LYS A 4 -10.23 3.75 16.05
N GLU A 5 -10.72 3.29 14.90
CA GLU A 5 -11.26 4.18 13.86
C GLU A 5 -12.46 4.97 14.36
N LEU A 6 -13.33 4.33 15.16
CA LEU A 6 -14.46 5.01 15.76
C LEU A 6 -14.01 6.11 16.73
N LEU A 7 -13.03 5.80 17.59
CA LEU A 7 -12.47 6.78 18.53
C LEU A 7 -11.80 7.96 17.81
N GLU A 8 -10.98 7.68 16.78
CA GLU A 8 -10.36 8.72 15.96
C GLU A 8 -11.41 9.60 15.25
N ALA A 9 -12.47 9.00 14.71
CA ALA A 9 -13.56 9.72 14.05
C ALA A 9 -14.34 10.61 15.03
N LEU A 10 -14.64 10.09 16.23
CA LEU A 10 -15.30 10.85 17.29
C LEU A 10 -14.42 12.01 17.77
N LEU A 11 -13.14 11.74 18.02
CA LEU A 11 -12.17 12.75 18.46
C LEU A 11 -12.03 13.86 17.42
N THR A 12 -11.92 13.50 16.14
CA THR A 12 -11.84 14.47 15.03
C THR A 12 -13.12 15.31 14.93
N ARG A 13 -14.30 14.68 15.10
CA ARG A 13 -15.59 15.39 15.06
C ARG A 13 -15.74 16.36 16.23
N LEU A 14 -15.41 15.91 17.44
CA LEU A 14 -15.38 16.77 18.63
C LEU A 14 -14.40 17.92 18.44
N GLY A 15 -13.21 17.63 17.92
CA GLY A 15 -12.19 18.64 17.64
C GLY A 15 -12.68 19.72 16.68
N ARG A 16 -13.43 19.36 15.63
CA ARG A 16 -14.02 20.36 14.71
C ARG A 16 -15.10 21.22 15.36
N LEU A 17 -15.96 20.61 16.19
CA LEU A 17 -17.01 21.35 16.89
C LEU A 17 -16.42 22.34 17.89
N VAL A 18 -15.49 21.88 18.72
CA VAL A 18 -14.79 22.73 19.70
C VAL A 18 -13.93 23.77 18.99
N GLY A 19 -13.24 23.40 17.90
CA GLY A 19 -12.46 24.31 17.08
C GLY A 19 -13.28 25.48 16.53
N ALA A 20 -14.51 25.22 16.07
CA ALA A 20 -15.40 26.28 15.61
C ALA A 20 -15.76 27.28 16.73
N GLU A 21 -16.03 26.80 17.94
CA GLU A 21 -16.30 27.65 19.11
C GLU A 21 -15.06 28.44 19.56
N VAL A 22 -13.87 27.83 19.46
CA VAL A 22 -12.58 28.47 19.74
C VAL A 22 -12.32 29.60 18.75
N ALA A 23 -12.50 29.34 17.45
CA ALA A 23 -12.33 30.34 16.40
C ALA A 23 -13.32 31.51 16.53
N ALA A 24 -14.54 31.25 17.01
CA ALA A 24 -15.54 32.28 17.24
C ALA A 24 -15.20 33.22 18.41
N SER A 25 -14.40 32.78 19.39
CA SER A 25 -14.01 33.61 20.55
C SER A 25 -12.62 33.25 21.11
N PRO A 26 -11.52 33.50 20.40
CA PRO A 26 -10.20 32.96 20.77
C PRO A 26 -9.73 33.41 22.17
N SER A 27 -10.02 34.65 22.56
CA SER A 27 -9.61 35.21 23.84
C SER A 27 -10.25 34.50 25.04
N SER A 28 -11.51 34.05 24.94
CA SER A 28 -12.19 33.34 26.03
C SER A 28 -11.69 31.91 26.21
N TRP A 29 -11.14 31.31 25.15
CA TRP A 29 -10.69 29.92 25.14
C TRP A 29 -9.21 29.74 25.43
N SER A 30 -8.38 30.79 25.32
CA SER A 30 -6.91 30.73 25.47
C SER A 30 -6.43 29.91 26.68
N ARG A 31 -6.98 30.15 27.88
CA ARG A 31 -6.63 29.40 29.11
C ARG A 31 -7.08 27.94 29.06
N ALA A 32 -8.26 27.67 28.50
CA ALA A 32 -8.78 26.32 28.36
C ALA A 32 -7.99 25.51 27.32
N LEU A 33 -7.58 26.14 26.21
CA LEU A 33 -6.71 25.56 25.20
C LEU A 33 -5.36 25.17 25.79
N PHE A 34 -4.71 26.09 26.52
CA PHE A 34 -3.42 25.80 27.15
C PHE A 34 -3.53 24.65 28.17
N TRP A 35 -4.60 24.65 28.98
CA TRP A 35 -4.87 23.55 29.90
C TRP A 35 -5.05 22.22 29.16
N LEU A 36 -5.86 22.19 28.10
CA LEU A 36 -6.12 20.97 27.34
C LEU A 36 -4.85 20.48 26.64
N TYR A 37 -4.09 21.38 26.02
CA TYR A 37 -2.83 21.08 25.35
C TYR A 37 -1.83 20.40 26.30
N HIS A 38 -1.64 20.97 27.49
CA HIS A 38 -0.79 20.37 28.53
C HIS A 38 -1.33 19.02 29.01
N LYS A 39 -2.66 18.84 29.11
CA LYS A 39 -3.23 17.53 29.46
C LYS A 39 -2.94 16.46 28.40
N MET A 40 -2.76 16.83 27.13
CA MET A 40 -2.42 15.90 26.05
C MET A 40 -0.99 15.33 26.16
N GLU A 41 -0.07 15.94 26.92
CA GLU A 41 1.28 15.39 27.17
C GLU A 41 1.26 13.99 27.79
N ARG A 42 0.16 13.61 28.45
CA ARG A 42 0.01 12.30 29.08
C ARG A 42 -0.48 11.22 28.11
N LEU A 43 -0.86 11.61 26.90
CA LEU A 43 -1.34 10.72 25.86
C LEU A 43 -0.26 10.54 24.80
N ASP A 44 -0.50 9.60 23.88
CA ASP A 44 0.35 9.48 22.72
C ASP A 44 0.40 10.80 21.92
N TRP A 45 1.58 11.13 21.41
CA TRP A 45 1.85 12.40 20.74
C TRP A 45 0.98 12.62 19.49
N THR A 46 0.60 11.55 18.80
CA THR A 46 -0.25 11.61 17.60
C THR A 46 -1.65 12.15 17.87
N ILE A 47 -2.15 12.04 19.12
CA ILE A 47 -3.46 12.56 19.54
C ILE A 47 -3.58 14.07 19.27
N ARG A 48 -2.47 14.80 19.36
CA ARG A 48 -2.47 16.24 19.09
C ARG A 48 -2.82 16.55 17.64
N PHE A 49 -2.50 15.67 16.69
CA PHE A 49 -2.91 15.87 15.29
C PHE A 49 -4.39 15.64 15.06
N HIS A 50 -5.00 14.68 15.75
CA HIS A 50 -6.44 14.47 15.67
C HIS A 50 -7.24 15.67 16.19
N LEU A 51 -6.64 16.43 17.11
CA LEU A 51 -7.18 17.67 17.65
C LEU A 51 -6.64 18.94 16.98
N LYS A 52 -5.92 18.83 15.84
CA LYS A 52 -5.42 20.01 15.11
C LYS A 52 -6.50 21.07 14.81
N PRO A 53 -7.77 20.73 14.51
CA PRO A 53 -8.83 21.74 14.37
C PRO A 53 -9.11 22.57 15.62
N VAL A 54 -8.76 22.10 16.82
CA VAL A 54 -8.90 22.85 18.08
C VAL A 54 -7.73 23.82 18.28
N TRP A 55 -6.54 23.41 17.84
CA TRP A 55 -5.31 24.17 18.04
C TRP A 55 -5.12 25.25 16.99
N GLU A 56 -5.49 24.96 15.74
CA GLU A 56 -5.16 25.78 14.57
C GLU A 56 -3.69 26.24 14.62
N ASP A 57 -3.48 27.56 14.69
CA ASP A 57 -2.16 28.22 14.70
C ASP A 57 -1.66 28.58 16.11
N HIS A 58 -2.39 28.20 17.17
CA HIS A 58 -2.00 28.51 18.55
C HIS A 58 -0.75 27.75 18.99
N PHE A 59 -0.49 26.59 18.40
CA PHE A 59 0.63 25.71 18.75
C PHE A 59 1.29 25.15 17.49
N LYS A 60 2.63 25.03 17.55
CA LYS A 60 3.39 24.27 16.57
C LYS A 60 2.99 22.80 16.60
N ASN A 61 3.26 22.12 15.48
CA ASN A 61 3.13 20.69 15.37
C ASN A 61 4.30 20.02 16.10
N GLU A 62 4.03 19.57 17.31
CA GLU A 62 5.00 18.84 18.12
C GLU A 62 5.13 17.38 17.66
N VAL A 63 6.36 16.96 17.39
CA VAL A 63 6.71 15.63 16.88
C VAL A 63 7.92 15.07 17.64
N PRO A 64 8.15 13.75 17.63
CA PRO A 64 9.39 13.19 18.16
C PRO A 64 10.59 13.85 17.48
N ALA A 65 11.58 14.28 18.26
CA ALA A 65 12.77 14.95 17.71
C ALA A 65 13.50 14.09 16.66
N SER A 66 13.44 12.76 16.77
CA SER A 66 14.00 11.85 15.78
C SER A 66 13.36 11.97 14.38
N LEU A 67 12.12 12.45 14.26
CA LEU A 67 11.47 12.70 12.96
C LEU A 67 12.21 13.78 12.17
N LEU A 68 12.72 14.81 12.84
CA LEU A 68 13.44 15.93 12.21
C LEU A 68 14.77 15.50 11.58
N THR A 69 15.25 14.30 11.91
CA THR A 69 16.47 13.73 11.29
C THR A 69 16.21 13.09 9.92
N VAL A 70 14.93 12.82 9.59
CA VAL A 70 14.53 12.19 8.33
C VAL A 70 13.64 13.09 7.47
N CYS A 71 13.23 14.26 7.97
CA CYS A 71 12.41 15.21 7.24
C CYS A 71 12.84 16.66 7.46
N ASP A 72 12.91 17.41 6.37
CA ASP A 72 13.21 18.84 6.33
C ASP A 72 11.93 19.65 6.60
N LEU A 73 11.41 19.56 7.83
CA LEU A 73 10.20 20.27 8.24
C LEU A 73 10.50 21.72 8.63
N PRO A 74 9.64 22.70 8.26
CA PRO A 74 9.90 24.10 8.56
C PRO A 74 9.77 24.40 10.06
N GLU A 75 10.84 24.92 10.66
CA GLU A 75 10.93 25.21 12.12
C GLU A 75 9.85 26.17 12.64
N GLN A 76 9.26 26.98 11.75
CA GLN A 76 8.18 27.91 12.09
C GLN A 76 6.89 27.17 12.49
N ASP A 77 6.62 26.00 11.87
CA ASP A 77 5.37 25.25 12.01
C ASP A 77 5.54 23.97 12.84
N TRP A 78 6.78 23.50 12.99
CA TRP A 78 7.11 22.22 13.61
C TRP A 78 8.13 22.38 14.73
N SER A 79 8.01 21.53 15.76
CA SER A 79 8.96 21.48 16.87
C SER A 79 9.20 20.05 17.32
N GLY A 80 10.47 19.73 17.56
CA GLY A 80 10.87 18.42 18.10
C GLY A 80 10.69 18.37 19.61
N VAL A 81 10.17 17.25 20.09
CA VAL A 81 10.02 16.93 21.52
C VAL A 81 10.78 15.65 21.83
N ASP A 82 11.51 15.66 22.95
CA ASP A 82 12.21 14.48 23.45
C ASP A 82 11.22 13.54 24.13
N LEU A 83 10.89 12.44 23.45
CA LEU A 83 10.00 11.40 23.96
C LEU A 83 10.81 10.15 24.27
N PRO A 84 10.70 9.55 25.48
CA PRO A 84 11.51 8.39 25.86
C PRO A 84 11.38 7.18 24.92
N GLN A 85 10.23 7.01 24.26
CA GLN A 85 10.00 5.92 23.31
C GLN A 85 10.68 6.16 21.94
N TYR A 86 11.12 7.39 21.68
CA TYR A 86 11.71 7.80 20.41
C TYR A 86 13.16 8.22 20.59
N GLY A 87 14.07 7.29 20.29
CA GLY A 87 15.51 7.53 20.33
C GLY A 87 16.13 7.70 18.94
N GLN A 88 17.45 7.61 18.90
CA GLN A 88 18.20 7.56 17.66
C GLN A 88 17.73 6.37 16.80
N GLY A 89 17.47 6.62 15.52
CA GLY A 89 17.04 5.59 14.57
C GLY A 89 15.52 5.36 14.51
N THR A 90 14.70 6.00 15.35
CA THR A 90 13.23 5.87 15.30
C THR A 90 12.54 6.91 14.39
N GLY A 91 13.31 7.75 13.67
CA GLY A 91 12.75 8.80 12.83
C GLY A 91 11.76 8.29 11.77
N LEU A 92 12.05 7.15 11.13
CA LEU A 92 11.15 6.54 10.15
C LEU A 92 9.89 5.93 10.76
N LEU A 93 9.94 5.51 12.03
CA LEU A 93 8.75 5.08 12.76
C LEU A 93 7.83 6.30 12.94
N ALA A 94 8.34 7.36 13.57
CA ALA A 94 7.58 8.61 13.75
C ALA A 94 7.03 9.17 12.43
N TRP A 95 7.82 9.06 11.35
CA TRP A 95 7.42 9.51 10.02
C TRP A 95 6.22 8.72 9.48
N MET A 96 6.22 7.41 9.66
CA MET A 96 5.07 6.60 9.25
C MET A 96 3.85 6.81 10.13
N GLU A 97 4.03 7.06 11.43
CA GLU A 97 2.91 7.42 12.30
C GLU A 97 2.23 8.72 11.84
N CYS A 98 3.01 9.73 11.40
CA CYS A 98 2.46 10.91 10.75
C CYS A 98 1.71 10.57 9.44
N CYS A 99 2.27 9.70 8.60
CA CYS A 99 1.59 9.23 7.39
C CYS A 99 0.29 8.47 7.68
N CYS A 100 0.24 7.77 8.82
CA CYS A 100 -0.93 7.10 9.38
C CYS A 100 -1.93 8.04 10.04
N ALA A 101 -1.64 9.31 10.27
CA ALA A 101 -2.58 10.18 10.98
C ALA A 101 -3.64 10.78 10.03
N SER A 102 -3.23 11.32 8.89
CA SER A 102 -4.15 11.94 7.91
C SER A 102 -3.54 12.08 6.52
N ASP A 103 -4.37 12.30 5.49
CA ASP A 103 -3.88 12.54 4.12
C ASP A 103 -3.05 13.82 3.98
N SER A 104 -3.36 14.86 4.77
CA SER A 104 -2.60 16.11 4.78
C SER A 104 -1.19 15.91 5.35
N LEU A 105 -1.10 15.20 6.49
CA LEU A 105 0.17 14.85 7.11
C LEU A 105 0.97 13.93 6.20
N ARG A 106 0.35 12.90 5.60
CA ARG A 106 0.97 12.04 4.60
C ARG A 106 1.64 12.84 3.48
N THR A 107 0.90 13.77 2.88
CA THR A 107 1.39 14.61 1.77
C THR A 107 2.58 15.47 2.22
N THR A 108 2.47 16.08 3.39
CA THR A 108 3.56 16.88 3.99
C THR A 108 4.80 16.02 4.22
N MET A 109 4.65 14.87 4.87
CA MET A 109 5.72 13.93 5.19
C MET A 109 6.44 13.40 3.94
N LEU A 110 5.72 13.11 2.87
CA LEU A 110 6.31 12.70 1.59
C LEU A 110 7.12 13.83 0.93
N SER A 111 6.57 15.05 0.93
CA SER A 111 7.21 16.22 0.33
C SER A 111 8.49 16.65 1.07
N CYS A 112 8.50 16.51 2.39
CA CYS A 112 9.61 16.94 3.24
C CYS A 112 10.60 15.81 3.56
N LEU A 113 10.38 14.58 3.07
CA LEU A 113 11.28 13.46 3.33
C LEU A 113 12.68 13.74 2.79
N SER A 114 13.68 13.69 3.66
CA SER A 114 15.09 13.99 3.33
C SER A 114 15.78 12.71 2.85
N LEU A 115 15.85 12.51 1.54
CA LEU A 115 16.51 11.34 0.94
C LEU A 115 17.25 11.71 -0.35
N ASP A 116 18.57 11.52 -0.36
CA ASP A 116 19.37 11.68 -1.58
C ASP A 116 19.28 10.43 -2.46
N GLN A 117 18.46 10.52 -3.52
CA GLN A 117 18.26 9.42 -4.47
C GLN A 117 19.49 9.14 -5.35
N ARG A 118 20.46 10.05 -5.42
CA ARG A 118 21.69 9.86 -6.20
C ARG A 118 22.66 8.89 -5.53
N ARG A 119 22.44 8.64 -4.23
CA ARG A 119 23.26 7.80 -3.37
C ARG A 119 22.58 6.46 -3.10
N ALA A 120 23.01 5.43 -3.81
CA ALA A 120 22.44 4.09 -3.68
C ALA A 120 22.53 3.52 -2.24
N ASP A 121 23.59 3.87 -1.51
CA ASP A 121 23.77 3.53 -0.09
C ASP A 121 22.68 4.16 0.79
N HIS A 122 22.32 5.41 0.53
CA HIS A 122 21.27 6.14 1.26
C HIS A 122 19.90 5.53 1.02
N VAL A 123 19.54 5.28 -0.25
CA VAL A 123 18.28 4.63 -0.61
C VAL A 123 18.21 3.21 -0.03
N GLY A 124 19.31 2.46 -0.05
CA GLY A 124 19.39 1.13 0.53
C GLY A 124 19.18 1.12 2.05
N MET A 125 19.83 2.04 2.78
CA MET A 125 19.65 2.17 4.23
C MET A 125 18.25 2.65 4.60
N PHE A 126 17.72 3.63 3.87
CA PHE A 126 16.33 4.08 4.00
C PHE A 126 15.35 2.91 3.81
N SER A 127 15.55 2.10 2.77
CA SER A 127 14.66 0.96 2.47
C SER A 127 14.67 -0.10 3.58
N LYS A 128 15.84 -0.37 4.18
CA LYS A 128 15.96 -1.26 5.35
C LYS A 128 15.28 -0.68 6.59
N GLY A 129 15.48 0.62 6.85
CA GLY A 129 14.85 1.30 7.98
C GLY A 129 13.33 1.34 7.84
N LEU A 130 12.83 1.60 6.62
CA LEU A 130 11.40 1.62 6.31
C LEU A 130 10.79 0.22 6.49
N LEU A 131 11.47 -0.85 6.09
CA LEU A 131 11.03 -2.23 6.34
C LEU A 131 10.78 -2.46 7.84
N VAL A 132 11.73 -2.07 8.69
CA VAL A 132 11.62 -2.22 10.15
C VAL A 132 10.46 -1.38 10.69
N ALA A 133 10.35 -0.14 10.26
CA ALA A 133 9.28 0.73 10.68
C ALA A 133 7.91 0.15 10.27
N VAL A 134 7.77 -0.43 9.06
CA VAL A 134 6.49 -0.99 8.58
C VAL A 134 6.11 -2.20 9.42
N THR A 135 7.08 -3.03 9.78
CA THR A 135 6.88 -4.16 10.72
C THR A 135 6.43 -3.68 12.10
N GLN A 136 6.90 -2.54 12.59
CA GLN A 136 6.48 -1.96 13.86
C GLN A 136 5.10 -1.29 13.80
N THR A 137 4.74 -0.69 12.66
CA THR A 137 3.49 0.05 12.47
C THR A 137 2.30 -0.83 12.12
N LEU A 138 2.53 -1.89 11.32
CA LEU A 138 1.48 -2.78 10.82
C LEU A 138 0.55 -3.31 11.93
N PRO A 139 1.03 -3.82 13.08
CA PRO A 139 0.16 -4.56 14.01
C PRO A 139 -0.89 -3.73 14.74
N TRP A 140 -0.78 -2.41 14.75
CA TRP A 140 -1.71 -1.51 15.44
C TRP A 140 -2.49 -0.61 14.49
N CYS A 141 -2.26 -0.72 13.17
CA CYS A 141 -2.95 0.05 12.17
C CYS A 141 -4.43 -0.34 12.08
N SER A 142 -5.30 0.65 11.98
CA SER A 142 -6.63 0.39 11.42
C SER A 142 -6.55 0.09 9.91
N VAL A 143 -7.64 -0.41 9.33
CA VAL A 143 -7.71 -0.67 7.89
C VAL A 143 -7.50 0.63 7.09
N SER A 144 -8.09 1.73 7.53
CA SER A 144 -7.92 3.05 6.89
C SER A 144 -6.50 3.60 7.01
N GLN A 145 -5.86 3.44 8.17
CA GLN A 145 -4.44 3.81 8.37
C GLN A 145 -3.54 2.98 7.47
N TRP A 146 -3.79 1.68 7.42
CA TRP A 146 -3.04 0.77 6.57
C TRP A 146 -3.22 1.08 5.08
N GLY A 147 -4.44 1.40 4.63
CA GLY A 147 -4.69 1.87 3.27
C GLY A 147 -3.88 3.11 2.90
N ARG A 148 -3.79 4.09 3.81
CA ARG A 148 -2.95 5.29 3.63
C ARG A 148 -1.46 4.95 3.54
N LEU A 149 -0.97 4.04 4.37
CA LEU A 149 0.42 3.55 4.28
C LEU A 149 0.70 2.77 3.00
N LEU A 150 -0.21 1.92 2.54
CA LEU A 150 -0.06 1.24 1.25
C LEU A 150 0.09 2.26 0.12
N GLY A 151 -0.66 3.36 0.17
CA GLY A 151 -0.49 4.50 -0.74
C GLY A 151 0.92 5.10 -0.68
N VAL A 152 1.43 5.38 0.53
CA VAL A 152 2.81 5.86 0.75
C VAL A 152 3.85 4.91 0.17
N LEU A 153 3.73 3.61 0.45
CA LEU A 153 4.68 2.60 -0.04
C LEU A 153 4.68 2.54 -1.56
N ARG A 154 3.51 2.61 -2.20
CA ARG A 154 3.39 2.66 -3.67
C ARG A 154 4.03 3.92 -4.25
N GLU A 155 3.82 5.07 -3.62
CA GLU A 155 4.43 6.33 -4.04
C GLU A 155 5.96 6.27 -3.94
N LEU A 156 6.51 5.77 -2.84
CA LEU A 156 7.95 5.60 -2.67
C LEU A 156 8.55 4.61 -3.69
N ILE A 157 7.83 3.51 -3.99
CA ILE A 157 8.27 2.54 -5.00
C ILE A 157 8.28 3.17 -6.41
N THR A 158 7.22 3.90 -6.75
CA THR A 158 7.04 4.49 -8.08
C THR A 158 7.99 5.66 -8.31
N SER A 159 8.28 6.44 -7.27
CA SER A 159 9.25 7.54 -7.28
C SER A 159 10.70 7.09 -7.11
N ALA A 160 10.97 5.77 -7.11
CA ALA A 160 12.30 5.18 -6.91
C ALA A 160 13.00 5.56 -5.58
N ARG A 161 12.24 6.04 -4.59
CA ARG A 161 12.72 6.37 -3.23
C ARG A 161 12.78 5.14 -2.32
N LEU A 162 12.06 4.07 -2.67
CA LEU A 162 12.10 2.79 -1.98
C LEU A 162 12.65 1.69 -2.90
N TYR A 163 13.82 1.19 -2.55
CA TYR A 163 14.43 0.06 -3.23
C TYR A 163 13.93 -1.25 -2.62
N VAL A 164 13.08 -1.94 -3.38
CA VAL A 164 12.71 -3.34 -3.09
C VAL A 164 13.26 -4.20 -4.22
N PRO A 165 14.26 -5.06 -3.94
CA PRO A 165 14.71 -6.01 -4.93
C PRO A 165 13.59 -7.01 -5.15
N PHE A 166 12.91 -6.89 -6.28
CA PHE A 166 12.15 -7.99 -6.85
C PHE A 166 13.11 -8.66 -7.83
N SER A 167 14.08 -9.39 -7.28
CA SER A 167 14.92 -10.27 -8.08
C SER A 167 13.96 -11.30 -8.67
N LEU A 168 13.59 -11.08 -9.92
CA LEU A 168 13.09 -12.14 -10.75
C LEU A 168 14.31 -12.99 -11.05
N GLU A 169 14.70 -13.88 -10.13
CA GLU A 169 15.66 -14.96 -10.42
C GLU A 169 15.22 -15.76 -11.68
N TYR A 170 13.96 -15.56 -12.09
CA TYR A 170 13.34 -16.08 -13.29
C TYR A 170 13.32 -15.14 -14.51
N VAL A 171 13.74 -13.86 -14.44
CA VAL A 171 13.71 -12.95 -15.62
C VAL A 171 14.69 -13.38 -16.70
N GLU A 172 15.84 -13.91 -16.32
CA GLU A 172 16.78 -14.52 -17.28
C GLU A 172 16.17 -15.74 -17.98
N TYR A 173 15.12 -16.35 -17.39
CA TYR A 173 14.39 -17.51 -17.90
C TYR A 173 12.96 -17.19 -18.40
N LEU A 174 12.51 -15.94 -18.30
CA LEU A 174 11.20 -15.44 -18.74
C LEU A 174 11.38 -14.25 -19.71
N PRO A 175 12.17 -14.39 -20.79
CA PRO A 175 12.53 -13.28 -21.68
C PRO A 175 11.33 -12.68 -22.45
N LEU A 176 10.14 -13.29 -22.36
CA LEU A 176 8.95 -12.90 -23.12
C LEU A 176 7.91 -12.10 -22.31
N LEU A 177 8.06 -11.96 -20.99
CA LEU A 177 7.07 -11.25 -20.15
C LEU A 177 7.52 -9.82 -19.81
N ASP A 178 6.74 -8.81 -20.20
CA ASP A 178 7.00 -7.42 -19.79
C ASP A 178 6.35 -7.09 -18.44
N LEU A 179 7.09 -7.34 -17.37
CA LEU A 179 6.64 -7.09 -16.00
C LEU A 179 6.78 -5.63 -15.55
N ARG A 180 7.29 -4.71 -16.40
CA ARG A 180 7.52 -3.31 -16.02
C ARG A 180 6.23 -2.64 -15.54
N ARG A 181 5.11 -2.92 -16.22
CA ARG A 181 3.78 -2.38 -15.86
C ARG A 181 3.26 -2.84 -14.50
N PHE A 182 3.78 -3.95 -13.97
CA PHE A 182 3.43 -4.52 -12.66
C PHE A 182 4.53 -4.38 -11.60
N SER A 183 5.58 -3.63 -11.91
CA SER A 183 6.75 -3.48 -11.02
C SER A 183 6.36 -2.98 -9.63
N CYS A 184 5.41 -2.05 -9.52
CA CYS A 184 4.92 -1.57 -8.23
C CYS A 184 4.24 -2.69 -7.42
N GLU A 185 3.36 -3.47 -8.02
CA GLU A 185 2.61 -4.54 -7.35
C GLU A 185 3.54 -5.67 -6.91
N LEU A 186 4.49 -6.07 -7.77
CA LEU A 186 5.49 -7.09 -7.44
C LEU A 186 6.39 -6.63 -6.29
N ARG A 187 6.92 -5.39 -6.36
CA ARG A 187 7.76 -4.83 -5.29
C ARG A 187 6.99 -4.69 -3.98
N LEU A 188 5.75 -4.23 -4.02
CA LEU A 188 4.91 -4.14 -2.82
C LEU A 188 4.66 -5.54 -2.22
N SER A 189 4.35 -6.53 -3.06
CA SER A 189 4.15 -7.92 -2.63
C SER A 189 5.41 -8.50 -1.97
N VAL A 190 6.59 -8.26 -2.54
CA VAL A 190 7.88 -8.68 -1.93
C VAL A 190 8.14 -7.94 -0.61
N LEU A 191 7.87 -6.63 -0.55
CA LEU A 191 8.03 -5.86 0.69
C LEU A 191 7.16 -6.42 1.81
N LEU A 192 5.88 -6.69 1.53
CA LEU A 192 4.95 -7.25 2.51
C LEU A 192 5.37 -8.65 2.96
N LEU A 193 5.87 -9.49 2.05
CA LEU A 193 6.49 -10.75 2.41
C LEU A 193 7.64 -10.54 3.41
N ARG A 194 8.55 -9.60 3.16
CA ARG A 194 9.68 -9.30 4.07
C ARG A 194 9.21 -8.76 5.42
N VAL A 195 8.21 -7.88 5.44
CA VAL A 195 7.61 -7.35 6.67
C VAL A 195 7.09 -8.48 7.55
N LEU A 196 6.34 -9.42 6.96
CA LEU A 196 5.77 -10.55 7.69
C LEU A 196 6.81 -11.60 8.06
N GLN A 197 7.81 -11.83 7.21
CA GLN A 197 8.95 -12.68 7.56
C GLN A 197 9.71 -12.15 8.78
N LEU A 198 9.88 -10.82 8.90
CA LEU A 198 10.50 -10.19 10.05
C LEU A 198 9.60 -10.30 11.30
N LEU A 199 8.30 -10.04 11.15
CA LEU A 199 7.32 -10.15 12.24
C LEU A 199 7.18 -11.57 12.78
N CYS A 200 7.32 -12.59 11.93
CA CYS A 200 7.38 -14.00 12.34
C CYS A 200 8.78 -14.43 12.83
N GLY A 201 9.77 -13.53 12.83
CA GLY A 201 11.11 -13.81 13.31
C GLY A 201 11.17 -13.95 14.84
N SER A 202 12.22 -14.58 15.35
CA SER A 202 12.41 -14.78 16.80
C SER A 202 12.44 -13.48 17.60
N SER A 203 12.91 -12.37 17.01
CA SER A 203 12.92 -11.05 17.66
C SER A 203 11.52 -10.49 17.93
N CYS A 204 10.50 -11.00 17.26
CA CYS A 204 9.11 -10.52 17.34
C CYS A 204 8.14 -11.60 17.84
N SER A 205 8.64 -12.74 18.33
CA SER A 205 7.79 -13.90 18.72
C SER A 205 6.72 -13.53 19.75
N ASP A 206 7.04 -12.59 20.64
CA ASP A 206 6.20 -12.21 21.77
C ASP A 206 5.45 -10.89 21.54
N TRP A 207 5.55 -10.30 20.34
CA TRP A 207 4.93 -9.01 20.05
C TRP A 207 3.42 -9.10 19.92
N LEU A 208 2.91 -10.23 19.44
CA LEU A 208 1.51 -10.38 19.09
C LEU A 208 0.86 -11.55 19.81
N SER A 209 -0.28 -11.24 20.44
CA SER A 209 -1.23 -12.24 20.88
C SER A 209 -1.85 -12.96 19.67
N ALA A 210 -2.59 -14.02 19.95
CA ALA A 210 -3.34 -14.76 18.94
C ALA A 210 -4.31 -13.82 18.18
N GLU A 211 -5.03 -12.95 18.89
CA GLU A 211 -5.90 -11.93 18.28
C GLU A 211 -5.12 -10.91 17.44
N GLY A 212 -3.92 -10.52 17.88
CA GLY A 212 -3.01 -9.64 17.14
C GLY A 212 -2.62 -10.23 15.79
N TRP A 213 -2.32 -11.52 15.72
CA TRP A 213 -2.08 -12.23 14.46
C TRP A 213 -3.32 -12.26 13.56
N GLY A 214 -4.51 -12.44 14.14
CA GLY A 214 -5.77 -12.33 13.41
C GLY A 214 -5.97 -10.93 12.81
N HIS A 215 -5.62 -9.87 13.54
CA HIS A 215 -5.66 -8.50 13.06
C HIS A 215 -4.67 -8.24 11.91
N VAL A 216 -3.40 -8.61 12.09
CA VAL A 216 -2.37 -8.51 11.04
C VAL A 216 -2.78 -9.29 9.79
N GLY A 217 -3.36 -10.49 9.94
CA GLY A 217 -3.89 -11.27 8.82
C GLY A 217 -4.97 -10.53 8.04
N ARG A 218 -5.88 -9.80 8.71
CA ARG A 218 -6.89 -8.98 8.04
C ARG A 218 -6.28 -7.80 7.29
N LEU A 219 -5.27 -7.13 7.86
CA LEU A 219 -4.57 -6.04 7.18
C LEU A 219 -3.78 -6.55 5.95
N TYR A 220 -3.15 -7.71 6.06
CA TYR A 220 -2.49 -8.35 4.93
C TYR A 220 -3.49 -8.77 3.85
N ALA A 221 -4.63 -9.37 4.23
CA ALA A 221 -5.72 -9.68 3.30
C ALA A 221 -6.15 -8.44 2.50
N HIS A 222 -6.34 -7.32 3.20
CA HIS A 222 -6.67 -6.04 2.57
C HIS A 222 -5.60 -5.61 1.56
N ALA A 223 -4.30 -5.70 1.92
CA ALA A 223 -3.22 -5.38 0.99
C ALA A 223 -3.16 -6.29 -0.24
N VAL A 224 -3.38 -7.60 -0.06
CA VAL A 224 -3.44 -8.59 -1.15
C VAL A 224 -4.57 -8.25 -2.12
N ARG A 225 -5.77 -7.93 -1.61
CA ARG A 225 -6.91 -7.53 -2.44
C ARG A 225 -6.64 -6.25 -3.21
N GLU A 226 -6.01 -5.26 -2.58
CA GLU A 226 -5.61 -4.01 -3.25
C GLU A 226 -4.60 -4.27 -4.38
N VAL A 227 -3.66 -5.20 -4.18
CA VAL A 227 -2.75 -5.64 -5.24
C VAL A 227 -3.52 -6.33 -6.37
N MET A 228 -4.39 -7.28 -6.07
CA MET A 228 -5.21 -7.98 -7.08
C MET A 228 -6.09 -7.03 -7.89
N ASN A 229 -6.74 -6.07 -7.22
CA ASN A 229 -7.57 -5.05 -7.86
C ASN A 229 -6.74 -4.16 -8.79
N SER A 230 -5.55 -3.76 -8.35
CA SER A 230 -4.62 -2.96 -9.16
C SER A 230 -4.10 -3.72 -10.38
N VAL A 231 -3.76 -5.01 -10.22
CA VAL A 231 -3.37 -5.89 -11.33
C VAL A 231 -4.51 -6.03 -12.33
N ARG A 232 -5.75 -6.23 -11.84
CA ARG A 232 -6.94 -6.35 -12.68
C ARG A 232 -7.25 -5.07 -13.45
N ALA A 233 -7.07 -3.91 -12.83
CA ALA A 233 -7.30 -2.62 -13.46
C ALA A 233 -6.34 -2.34 -14.65
N LYS A 234 -5.21 -3.06 -14.72
CA LYS A 234 -4.24 -2.99 -15.81
C LYS A 234 -4.51 -4.01 -16.93
N LEU A 235 -5.54 -4.85 -16.82
CA LEU A 235 -6.01 -5.65 -17.94
C LEU A 235 -6.66 -4.71 -18.97
N PRO A 236 -6.37 -4.87 -20.28
CA PRO A 236 -7.07 -4.15 -21.33
C PRO A 236 -8.55 -4.50 -21.24
N LEU A 237 -9.38 -3.47 -21.34
CA LEU A 237 -10.82 -3.62 -21.41
C LEU A 237 -11.13 -4.45 -22.67
N PRO A 238 -12.08 -5.42 -22.60
CA PRO A 238 -12.52 -6.09 -23.81
C PRO A 238 -13.03 -5.02 -24.78
N ALA A 239 -12.43 -4.97 -25.97
CA ALA A 239 -12.84 -4.08 -27.04
C ALA A 239 -14.33 -4.30 -27.28
N SER A 240 -15.13 -3.26 -27.04
CA SER A 240 -16.52 -3.25 -27.47
C SER A 240 -16.48 -3.34 -28.99
N ALA A 241 -16.89 -4.50 -29.52
CA ALA A 241 -17.03 -4.71 -30.95
C ALA A 241 -17.89 -3.57 -31.54
N PRO A 242 -17.44 -2.91 -32.63
CA PRO A 242 -18.35 -2.03 -33.35
C PRO A 242 -19.42 -2.91 -33.99
N LEU A 243 -20.66 -2.76 -33.52
CA LEU A 243 -21.85 -3.24 -34.23
C LEU A 243 -21.96 -2.44 -35.54
N THR A 244 -21.26 -2.88 -36.57
CA THR A 244 -21.53 -2.49 -37.95
C THR A 244 -22.87 -3.07 -38.37
N ILE A 245 -23.93 -2.25 -38.25
CA ILE A 245 -25.16 -2.46 -39.00
C ILE A 245 -24.87 -2.04 -40.45
N SER A 246 -24.50 -3.02 -41.27
CA SER A 246 -24.43 -2.89 -42.72
C SER A 246 -25.82 -3.16 -43.32
N THR A 247 -26.41 -2.15 -43.96
CA THR A 247 -27.53 -2.32 -44.90
C THR A 247 -26.99 -2.42 -46.35
N HIS A 248 -27.28 -3.55 -46.98
CA HIS A 248 -27.03 -4.04 -48.37
C HIS A 248 -27.45 -3.10 -49.53
N PRO A 249 -27.29 -3.40 -50.87
CA PRO A 249 -27.00 -4.69 -51.56
C PRO A 249 -26.15 -4.74 -52.89
N LYS A 250 -25.64 -5.96 -53.17
CA LYS A 250 -25.54 -6.76 -54.44
C LYS A 250 -24.65 -6.41 -55.67
N MET A 251 -23.93 -7.49 -56.07
CA MET A 251 -23.58 -8.05 -57.40
C MET A 251 -22.37 -7.52 -58.20
N SER A 252 -21.30 -8.32 -58.34
CA SER A 252 -21.00 -9.14 -59.56
C SER A 252 -19.63 -9.88 -59.54
N LYS A 253 -19.66 -11.20 -59.80
CA LYS A 253 -18.75 -12.10 -60.59
C LYS A 253 -17.19 -11.96 -60.55
N SER A 254 -16.51 -12.89 -59.84
CA SER A 254 -15.45 -13.90 -60.22
C SER A 254 -14.42 -13.65 -61.38
N PRO A 255 -13.21 -14.29 -61.45
CA PRO A 255 -12.23 -14.75 -60.41
C PRO A 255 -10.70 -14.58 -60.74
N LEU A 256 -9.83 -14.93 -59.75
CA LEU A 256 -8.42 -15.41 -59.82
C LEU A 256 -7.26 -14.43 -60.22
N LYS A 257 -6.34 -14.12 -59.28
CA LYS A 257 -4.94 -14.68 -59.20
C LYS A 257 -4.03 -13.95 -58.16
N SER A 258 -3.43 -14.77 -57.30
CA SER A 258 -2.04 -14.78 -56.78
C SER A 258 -1.40 -13.62 -55.98
N LYS A 259 -0.82 -14.06 -54.84
CA LYS A 259 0.52 -13.80 -54.26
C LYS A 259 0.66 -12.82 -53.09
N GLU A 260 0.85 -13.45 -51.92
CA GLU A 260 1.92 -13.25 -50.94
C GLU A 260 2.52 -11.85 -50.79
N SER A 261 2.26 -11.24 -49.62
CA SER A 261 3.32 -10.67 -48.80
C SER A 261 2.93 -10.73 -47.33
N HIS A 262 3.55 -11.67 -46.63
CA HIS A 262 3.82 -11.61 -45.20
C HIS A 262 4.44 -10.25 -44.86
N MET A 263 3.94 -9.57 -43.83
CA MET A 263 4.76 -8.78 -42.90
C MET A 263 3.95 -8.43 -41.65
N GLU A 264 4.39 -9.05 -40.54
CA GLU A 264 4.39 -8.52 -39.17
C GLU A 264 3.04 -8.17 -38.53
N GLU A 265 2.29 -9.23 -38.18
CA GLU A 265 1.41 -9.19 -37.01
C GLU A 265 2.31 -9.43 -35.79
N GLU A 266 2.94 -8.35 -35.29
CA GLU A 266 3.62 -8.35 -34.00
C GLU A 266 2.60 -8.77 -32.94
N GLY A 267 2.82 -9.97 -32.38
CA GLY A 267 1.91 -10.63 -31.47
C GLY A 267 1.55 -9.73 -30.30
N GLU A 268 0.29 -9.32 -30.28
CA GLU A 268 -0.42 -8.83 -29.10
C GLU A 268 -0.58 -10.02 -28.13
N THR A 269 0.54 -10.53 -27.58
CA THR A 269 0.51 -11.55 -26.53
C THR A 269 -0.21 -10.94 -25.35
N ALA A 270 -1.42 -11.44 -25.12
CA ALA A 270 -2.38 -10.81 -24.26
C ALA A 270 -1.80 -10.63 -22.84
N PRO A 271 -2.04 -9.48 -22.18
CA PRO A 271 -1.70 -9.17 -20.78
C PRO A 271 -2.02 -10.23 -19.72
N CYS A 272 -2.75 -11.27 -20.10
CA CYS A 272 -3.13 -12.41 -19.30
C CYS A 272 -1.91 -13.14 -18.72
N GLN A 273 -0.81 -13.33 -19.47
CA GLN A 273 0.33 -14.10 -18.96
C GLN A 273 1.10 -13.38 -17.85
N GLU A 274 1.37 -12.07 -17.99
CA GLU A 274 2.02 -11.31 -16.91
C GLU A 274 1.11 -11.17 -15.69
N VAL A 275 -0.21 -11.03 -15.90
CA VAL A 275 -1.18 -11.01 -14.80
C VAL A 275 -1.17 -12.34 -14.05
N LEU A 276 -1.22 -13.46 -14.76
CA LEU A 276 -1.10 -14.79 -14.16
C LEU A 276 0.22 -14.92 -13.38
N PHE A 277 1.33 -14.46 -13.95
CA PHE A 277 2.62 -14.45 -13.26
C PHE A 277 2.56 -13.67 -11.94
N VAL A 278 2.04 -12.43 -11.96
CA VAL A 278 1.95 -11.59 -10.76
C VAL A 278 1.06 -12.23 -9.69
N LEU A 279 -0.08 -12.81 -10.09
CA LEU A 279 -0.97 -13.50 -9.17
C LEU A 279 -0.34 -14.79 -8.61
N SER A 280 0.41 -15.55 -9.43
CA SER A 280 1.17 -16.70 -8.97
C SER A 280 2.24 -16.30 -7.95
N GLN A 281 2.97 -15.21 -8.18
CA GLN A 281 3.94 -14.70 -7.19
C GLN A 281 3.25 -14.29 -5.89
N LEU A 282 2.11 -13.59 -5.98
CA LEU A 282 1.31 -13.20 -4.83
C LEU A 282 0.83 -14.42 -4.04
N PHE A 283 0.36 -15.47 -4.73
CA PHE A 283 -0.03 -16.74 -4.12
C PHE A 283 1.15 -17.41 -3.40
N CYS A 284 2.32 -17.49 -4.03
CA CYS A 284 3.53 -18.04 -3.41
C CYS A 284 3.90 -17.26 -2.12
N HIS A 285 3.81 -15.93 -2.13
CA HIS A 285 4.06 -15.13 -0.94
C HIS A 285 3.06 -15.43 0.18
N VAL A 286 1.77 -15.53 -0.14
CA VAL A 286 0.72 -15.91 0.83
C VAL A 286 1.02 -17.28 1.45
N GLN A 287 1.38 -18.28 0.64
CA GLN A 287 1.75 -19.62 1.14
C GLN A 287 2.99 -19.59 2.03
N HIS A 288 4.02 -18.83 1.66
CA HIS A 288 5.23 -18.67 2.48
C HIS A 288 4.93 -18.10 3.87
N ILE A 289 4.01 -17.14 3.95
CA ILE A 289 3.58 -16.55 5.22
C ILE A 289 2.72 -17.55 5.98
N GLN A 290 1.76 -18.20 5.32
CA GLN A 290 0.84 -19.16 5.93
C GLN A 290 1.62 -20.24 6.69
N VAL A 291 2.63 -20.86 6.08
CA VAL A 291 3.46 -21.90 6.72
C VAL A 291 4.19 -21.38 7.96
N ARG A 292 4.58 -20.10 7.98
CA ARG A 292 5.25 -19.50 9.14
C ARG A 292 4.28 -19.14 10.25
N VAL A 293 3.07 -18.69 9.91
CA VAL A 293 2.04 -18.27 10.88
C VAL A 293 1.24 -19.45 11.44
N THR A 294 1.17 -20.60 10.75
CA THR A 294 0.39 -21.78 11.18
C THR A 294 0.83 -22.42 12.50
N HIS A 295 2.00 -22.07 13.04
CA HIS A 295 2.37 -22.43 14.41
C HIS A 295 1.62 -21.62 15.49
N SER A 296 0.89 -20.59 15.08
CA SER A 296 0.05 -19.72 15.91
C SER A 296 -1.42 -19.94 15.52
N CYS A 297 -2.32 -20.09 16.49
CA CYS A 297 -3.65 -20.71 16.37
C CYS A 297 -4.72 -20.02 15.46
N HIS A 298 -4.36 -19.28 14.40
CA HIS A 298 -5.29 -18.49 13.58
C HIS A 298 -5.08 -18.65 12.06
N GLY A 299 -5.10 -19.89 11.56
CA GLY A 299 -4.89 -20.21 10.14
C GLY A 299 -6.01 -19.78 9.18
N GLU A 300 -7.23 -19.53 9.65
CA GLU A 300 -8.42 -19.35 8.79
C GLU A 300 -8.30 -18.15 7.84
N VAL A 301 -7.89 -16.98 8.34
CA VAL A 301 -7.74 -15.78 7.50
C VAL A 301 -6.70 -16.01 6.42
N TRP A 302 -5.59 -16.67 6.74
CA TRP A 302 -4.52 -16.96 5.78
C TRP A 302 -4.94 -17.96 4.71
N ILE A 303 -5.72 -18.99 5.09
CA ILE A 303 -6.32 -19.95 4.15
C ILE A 303 -7.27 -19.25 3.19
N LEU A 304 -8.15 -18.39 3.71
CA LEU A 304 -9.12 -17.66 2.90
C LEU A 304 -8.44 -16.75 1.87
N ILE A 305 -7.37 -16.04 2.25
CA ILE A 305 -6.59 -15.22 1.32
C ILE A 305 -5.95 -16.09 0.24
N GLY A 306 -5.35 -17.23 0.63
CA GLY A 306 -4.75 -18.17 -0.32
C GLY A 306 -5.76 -18.65 -1.37
N TRP A 307 -6.95 -19.05 -0.94
CA TRP A 307 -8.04 -19.45 -1.82
C TRP A 307 -8.57 -18.31 -2.70
N GLU A 308 -8.66 -17.08 -2.17
CA GLU A 308 -9.09 -15.91 -2.95
C GLU A 308 -8.14 -15.65 -4.13
N VAL A 309 -6.82 -15.73 -3.90
CA VAL A 309 -5.81 -15.58 -4.98
C VAL A 309 -5.86 -16.77 -5.94
N GLU A 310 -5.95 -18.00 -5.44
CA GLU A 310 -6.01 -19.22 -6.27
C GLU A 310 -7.24 -19.23 -7.17
N LEU A 311 -8.41 -18.87 -6.65
CA LEU A 311 -9.64 -18.75 -7.41
C LEU A 311 -9.46 -17.75 -8.56
N LYS A 312 -8.82 -16.60 -8.29
CA LYS A 312 -8.56 -15.59 -9.32
C LYS A 312 -7.60 -16.08 -10.41
N ILE A 313 -6.56 -16.83 -10.04
CA ILE A 313 -5.67 -17.48 -11.00
C ILE A 313 -6.46 -18.45 -11.88
N LYS A 314 -7.33 -19.28 -11.28
CA LYS A 314 -8.18 -20.23 -12.03
C LYS A 314 -9.14 -19.52 -12.98
N GLU A 315 -9.81 -18.46 -12.54
CA GLU A 315 -10.70 -17.67 -13.41
C GLU A 315 -9.97 -17.13 -14.65
N LEU A 316 -8.77 -16.58 -14.47
CA LEU A 316 -7.98 -16.00 -15.55
C LEU A 316 -7.31 -17.07 -16.44
N GLY A 317 -6.89 -18.20 -15.84
CA GLY A 317 -6.34 -19.34 -16.57
C GLY A 317 -7.40 -20.08 -17.40
N LEU A 318 -8.64 -20.17 -16.91
CA LEU A 318 -9.78 -20.69 -17.67
C LEU A 318 -10.27 -19.73 -18.74
N MET A 319 -10.05 -18.42 -18.59
CA MET A 319 -10.31 -17.43 -19.66
C MET A 319 -9.29 -17.47 -20.80
N SER A 320 -8.14 -18.15 -20.64
CA SER A 320 -7.20 -18.42 -21.73
C SER A 320 -7.54 -19.67 -22.54
N VAL A 321 -8.53 -20.46 -22.10
CA VAL A 321 -9.00 -21.65 -22.82
C VAL A 321 -10.51 -21.52 -23.01
N ALA A 322 -10.91 -20.57 -23.88
CA ALA A 322 -12.21 -20.74 -24.53
C ALA A 322 -12.12 -22.05 -25.34
N PRO A 323 -13.04 -23.00 -25.17
CA PRO A 323 -13.04 -24.20 -25.98
C PRO A 323 -13.29 -23.76 -27.42
N THR A 324 -12.32 -23.99 -28.30
CA THR A 324 -12.60 -24.10 -29.73
C THR A 324 -13.51 -25.31 -29.89
N THR A 325 -14.82 -25.09 -29.79
CA THR A 325 -15.79 -25.94 -30.46
C THR A 325 -15.47 -25.90 -31.95
N ASP A 326 -15.38 -27.11 -32.50
CA ASP A 326 -15.34 -27.46 -33.92
C ASP A 326 -14.01 -27.16 -34.63
N VAL A 327 -13.21 -28.20 -34.86
CA VAL A 327 -13.31 -29.06 -36.05
C VAL A 327 -12.36 -30.24 -35.83
N PHE A 328 -12.88 -31.47 -35.70
CA PHE A 328 -12.25 -32.67 -36.26
C PHE A 328 -13.27 -33.81 -36.37
N PHE A 329 -13.61 -34.09 -37.64
CA PHE A 329 -14.34 -35.20 -38.26
C PHE A 329 -15.83 -35.42 -37.97
#